data_AF-A0A7J8SFH1-F1
#
_entry.id   AF-A0A7J8SFH1-F1
#
_cell.length_a   1.000
_cell.length_b   1.000
_cell.length_c   1.000
_cell.angle_alpha   90.00
_cell.angle_beta   90.00
_cell.angle_gamma   90.00
#
_symmetry.space_group_name_H-M   'P 1'
#
loop_
_entity.id
_entity.type
_entity.pdbx_description
1 polymer ?
#
loop_
_entity_poly.entity_id
_entity_poly.type
_entity_poly.pdbx_seq_one_letter_code
_entity_poly.pdbx_strand_id
1 'polypeptide(L)'
;EELEQIIENDQTSSQHHLQPICFPNLTLIRIFNCENLKCLFPITVAHGGLPKLKTISLENVPKLEQVFEGDEANVSKDEEKVIHLPQLTDLDLGRLPNLMSFSPVGYHFVFPSLEFLNVQDCPNLTTRFSVDSEQSVHAET
;
A
#
# COMPACT_ATOMS: atom_id res chain seq x y z
N GLU A 1 -16.20 -15.65 -10.34
CA GLU A 1 -16.06 -14.37 -9.63
C GLU A 1 -14.59 -14.22 -9.31
N GLU A 2 -13.96 -13.16 -9.80
CA GLU A 2 -12.53 -12.90 -9.58
C GLU A 2 -12.39 -11.80 -8.53
N LEU A 3 -11.31 -11.85 -7.74
CA LEU A 3 -11.11 -10.94 -6.62
C LEU A 3 -10.86 -9.51 -7.10
N GLU A 4 -11.64 -8.55 -6.60
CA GLU A 4 -11.44 -7.12 -6.86
C GLU A 4 -10.63 -6.40 -5.76
N GLN A 5 -10.71 -6.89 -4.51
CA GLN A 5 -10.04 -6.35 -3.33
C GLN A 5 -9.66 -7.48 -2.37
N ILE A 6 -8.64 -7.29 -1.50
CA ILE A 6 -8.26 -8.29 -0.48
C ILE A 6 -9.17 -8.18 0.76
N ILE A 7 -9.66 -6.98 1.06
CA ILE A 7 -10.52 -6.69 2.20
C ILE A 7 -11.63 -5.77 1.74
N GLU A 8 -12.88 -6.15 1.99
CA GLU A 8 -14.02 -5.28 1.75
C GLU A 8 -14.05 -4.14 2.79
N ASN A 9 -14.16 -2.91 2.31
CA ASN A 9 -14.34 -1.74 3.15
C ASN A 9 -15.78 -1.76 3.73
N ASP A 10 -15.96 -2.23 4.96
CA ASP A 10 -17.28 -2.31 5.61
C ASP A 10 -17.77 -0.91 6.01
N GLN A 11 -18.35 -0.19 5.04
CA GLN A 11 -18.99 1.12 5.23
C GLN A 11 -20.39 0.94 5.83
N THR A 12 -20.49 0.44 7.06
CA THR A 12 -21.74 0.56 7.83
C THR A 12 -21.68 1.78 8.75
N SER A 13 -22.57 2.75 8.51
CA SER A 13 -22.71 4.04 9.22
C SER A 13 -23.12 3.95 10.70
N SER A 14 -22.59 2.98 11.46
CA SER A 14 -22.89 2.82 12.88
C SER A 14 -21.66 3.17 13.71
N GLN A 15 -21.81 4.10 14.66
CA GLN A 15 -20.78 4.59 15.59
C GLN A 15 -20.27 3.50 16.57
N HIS A 16 -19.79 2.37 16.06
CA HIS A 16 -19.05 1.39 16.82
C HIS A 16 -17.58 1.52 16.41
N HIS A 17 -16.71 1.66 17.40
CA HIS A 17 -15.26 1.62 17.24
C HIS A 17 -14.87 0.42 16.35
N LEU A 18 -14.63 0.67 15.07
CA LEU A 18 -14.10 -0.33 14.16
C LEU A 18 -12.70 -0.64 14.68
N GLN A 19 -12.50 -1.86 15.17
CA GLN A 19 -11.15 -2.31 15.50
C GLN A 19 -10.33 -2.24 14.20
N PRO A 20 -9.18 -1.56 14.19
CA PRO A 20 -8.33 -1.51 13.02
C PRO A 20 -8.02 -2.94 12.56
N ILE A 21 -8.27 -3.23 11.29
CA ILE A 21 -7.94 -4.54 10.75
C ILE A 21 -6.42 -4.68 10.79
N CYS A 22 -5.95 -5.70 11.50
CA CYS A 22 -4.54 -5.92 11.77
C CYS A 22 -4.16 -7.35 11.38
N PHE A 23 -3.06 -7.48 10.63
CA PHE A 23 -2.44 -8.74 10.27
C PHE A 23 -1.07 -8.85 10.95
N PRO A 24 -1.02 -9.16 12.26
CA PRO A 24 0.19 -9.04 13.08
C PRO A 24 1.31 -10.03 12.69
N ASN A 25 1.00 -11.02 11.85
CA ASN A 25 1.92 -12.05 11.40
C ASN A 25 2.05 -12.12 9.88
N LEU A 26 1.40 -11.23 9.12
CA LEU A 26 1.58 -11.19 7.68
C LEU A 26 2.96 -10.64 7.36
N THR A 27 3.76 -11.45 6.66
CA THR A 27 5.16 -11.13 6.33
C THR A 27 5.40 -10.99 4.84
N LEU A 28 4.52 -11.56 4.02
CA LEU A 28 4.72 -11.69 2.59
C LEU A 28 3.39 -11.50 1.87
N ILE A 29 3.37 -10.58 0.91
CA ILE A 29 2.29 -10.43 -0.06
C ILE A 29 2.90 -10.65 -1.44
N ARG A 30 2.34 -11.62 -2.15
CA ARG A 30 2.78 -12.01 -3.49
C ARG A 30 1.54 -12.22 -4.36
N ILE A 31 1.36 -11.35 -5.36
CA ILE A 31 0.20 -11.37 -6.24
C ILE A 31 0.70 -11.38 -7.68
N PHE A 32 0.31 -12.43 -8.41
CA PHE A 32 0.72 -12.66 -9.79
C PHE A 32 -0.51 -12.90 -10.66
N ASN A 33 -0.57 -12.26 -11.82
CA ASN A 33 -1.60 -12.53 -12.85
C ASN A 33 -3.04 -12.37 -12.31
N CYS A 34 -3.29 -11.32 -11.51
CA CYS A 34 -4.62 -11.04 -10.99
C CYS A 34 -5.29 -9.93 -11.81
N GLU A 35 -6.24 -10.30 -12.66
CA GLU A 35 -6.78 -9.40 -13.68
C GLU A 35 -7.78 -8.37 -13.15
N ASN A 36 -8.37 -8.62 -11.98
CA ASN A 36 -9.47 -7.82 -11.45
C ASN A 36 -9.14 -7.04 -10.17
N LEU A 37 -7.96 -7.26 -9.57
CA LEU A 37 -7.56 -6.58 -8.35
C LEU A 37 -7.33 -5.09 -8.61
N LYS A 38 -8.06 -4.22 -7.91
CA LYS A 38 -7.98 -2.76 -8.02
C LYS A 38 -7.10 -2.12 -6.95
N CYS A 39 -7.07 -2.72 -5.76
CA CYS A 39 -6.24 -2.32 -4.63
C CYS A 39 -5.82 -3.54 -3.80
N LEU A 40 -4.75 -3.42 -2.99
CA LEU A 40 -4.45 -4.45 -1.99
C LEU A 40 -5.28 -4.22 -0.73
N PHE A 41 -5.08 -3.07 -0.08
CA PHE A 41 -5.69 -2.79 1.22
C PHE A 41 -6.18 -1.35 1.33
N PRO A 42 -7.20 -1.11 2.16
CA PRO A 42 -7.50 0.22 2.66
C PRO A 42 -6.30 0.83 3.40
N ILE A 43 -6.16 2.15 3.33
CA ILE A 43 -5.09 2.92 3.97
C ILE A 43 -5.08 2.73 5.49
N THR A 44 -6.24 2.45 6.07
CA THR A 44 -6.41 2.14 7.51
C THR A 44 -5.66 0.89 7.94
N VAL A 45 -5.44 -0.08 7.03
CA VAL A 45 -4.63 -1.28 7.31
C VAL A 45 -3.13 -0.96 7.29
N ALA A 46 -2.72 -0.02 6.43
CA ALA A 46 -1.34 0.44 6.39
C ALA A 46 -0.94 1.17 7.69
N HIS A 47 -1.92 1.80 8.36
CA HIS A 47 -1.73 2.47 9.64
C HIS A 47 -1.62 1.47 10.82
N GLY A 48 -0.47 0.80 10.91
CA GLY A 48 -0.13 -0.12 12.00
C GLY A 48 -0.71 -1.53 11.90
N GLY A 49 -1.50 -1.83 10.88
CA GLY A 49 -2.06 -3.16 10.64
C GLY A 49 -1.09 -4.17 10.04
N LEU A 50 0.11 -3.74 9.61
CA LEU A 50 1.10 -4.58 8.90
C LEU A 50 2.48 -4.59 9.59
N PRO A 51 2.59 -4.84 10.91
CA PRO A 51 3.81 -4.59 11.68
C PRO A 51 4.98 -5.52 11.33
N LYS A 52 4.73 -6.66 10.67
CA LYS A 52 5.75 -7.65 10.28
C LYS A 52 5.88 -7.84 8.77
N LEU A 53 5.26 -6.98 7.97
CA LEU A 53 5.29 -7.12 6.53
C LEU A 53 6.71 -6.87 6.02
N LYS A 54 7.28 -7.85 5.30
CA LYS A 54 8.65 -7.82 4.77
C LYS A 54 8.71 -7.69 3.27
N THR A 55 7.76 -8.28 2.57
CA THR A 55 7.79 -8.33 1.11
C THR A 55 6.44 -8.00 0.52
N ILE A 56 6.44 -7.08 -0.44
CA ILE A 56 5.34 -6.85 -1.38
C ILE A 56 5.89 -7.09 -2.78
N SER A 57 5.36 -8.09 -3.47
CA SER A 57 5.72 -8.37 -4.87
C SER A 57 4.44 -8.52 -5.69
N LEU A 58 4.28 -7.61 -6.65
CA LEU A 58 3.12 -7.46 -7.51
C LEU A 58 3.57 -7.53 -8.95
N GLU A 59 3.02 -8.48 -9.71
CA GLU A 59 3.49 -8.75 -11.05
C GLU A 59 2.31 -9.12 -11.96
N ASN A 60 2.16 -8.40 -13.07
CA ASN A 60 1.08 -8.59 -14.03
C ASN A 60 -0.32 -8.48 -13.37
N VAL A 61 -0.59 -7.35 -12.73
CA VAL A 61 -1.88 -7.02 -12.09
C VAL A 61 -2.47 -5.80 -12.81
N PRO A 62 -3.11 -5.99 -13.98
CA PRO A 62 -3.38 -4.91 -14.92
C PRO A 62 -4.43 -3.89 -14.45
N LYS A 63 -5.31 -4.23 -13.50
CA LYS A 63 -6.33 -3.30 -12.98
C LYS A 63 -5.96 -2.63 -11.65
N LEU A 64 -4.77 -2.90 -11.13
CA LEU A 64 -4.33 -2.27 -9.88
C LEU A 64 -4.11 -0.77 -10.13
N GLU A 65 -4.86 0.08 -9.44
CA GLU A 65 -4.78 1.54 -9.56
C GLU A 65 -3.95 2.15 -8.42
N GLN A 66 -4.08 1.58 -7.22
CA GLN A 66 -3.32 1.95 -6.02
C GLN A 66 -2.90 0.71 -5.24
N VAL A 67 -1.73 0.72 -4.59
CA VAL A 67 -1.36 -0.37 -3.66
C VAL A 67 -2.21 -0.27 -2.40
N PHE A 68 -2.23 0.91 -1.79
CA PHE A 68 -3.13 1.24 -0.69
C PHE A 68 -4.14 2.29 -1.13
N GLU A 69 -5.44 2.02 -0.94
CA GLU A 69 -6.53 2.93 -1.32
C GLU A 69 -7.16 3.61 -0.09
N GLY A 70 -7.70 4.81 -0.25
CA GLY A 70 -8.46 5.46 0.81
C GLY A 70 -8.78 6.92 0.51
N ASP A 71 -9.89 7.41 1.06
CA ASP A 71 -10.34 8.78 0.85
C ASP A 71 -9.71 9.76 1.85
N GLU A 72 -9.23 10.90 1.35
CA GLU A 72 -8.80 12.04 2.16
C GLU A 72 -9.92 12.59 3.06
N ALA A 73 -11.19 12.37 2.70
CA ALA A 73 -12.36 12.94 3.37
C ALA A 73 -12.72 12.26 4.70
N ASN A 74 -12.27 11.02 4.92
CA ASN A 74 -12.61 10.20 6.09
C ASN A 74 -11.51 10.14 7.15
N VAL A 75 -10.37 10.78 6.89
CA VAL A 75 -9.23 10.83 7.80
C VAL A 75 -9.20 12.22 8.41
N SER A 76 -9.19 12.31 9.74
CA SER A 76 -9.22 13.59 10.43
C SER A 76 -8.00 14.43 10.00
N LYS A 77 -8.15 15.76 9.92
CA LYS A 77 -7.03 16.67 9.57
C LYS A 77 -5.84 16.56 10.53
N ASP A 78 -6.04 15.93 11.68
CA ASP A 78 -5.08 15.75 12.76
C ASP A 78 -4.37 14.38 12.71
N GLU A 79 -4.76 13.47 11.81
CA GLU A 79 -4.11 12.16 11.67
C GLU A 79 -2.79 12.26 10.91
N GLU A 80 -1.77 11.57 11.43
CA GLU A 80 -0.45 11.50 10.85
C GLU A 80 -0.51 10.77 9.50
N LYS A 81 -0.29 11.52 8.42
CA LYS A 81 -0.26 10.98 7.05
C LYS A 81 1.06 10.28 6.71
N VAL A 82 1.96 10.19 7.68
CA VAL A 82 3.21 9.43 7.56
C VAL A 82 2.94 7.99 8.01
N ILE A 83 3.18 7.04 7.13
CA ILE A 83 2.97 5.61 7.37
C ILE A 83 4.32 4.90 7.31
N HIS A 84 4.63 4.16 8.37
CA HIS A 84 5.83 3.35 8.44
C HIS A 84 5.52 1.88 8.17
N LEU A 85 6.25 1.27 7.23
CA LEU A 85 6.33 -0.19 7.11
C LEU A 85 7.75 -0.62 7.53
N PRO A 86 8.02 -0.70 8.85
CA PRO A 86 9.38 -0.73 9.37
C PRO A 86 10.16 -2.01 9.04
N GLN A 87 9.47 -3.09 8.67
CA GLN A 87 10.08 -4.38 8.34
C GLN A 87 10.11 -4.68 6.85
N LEU A 88 9.59 -3.78 5.98
CA LEU A 88 9.56 -4.01 4.55
C LEU A 88 10.98 -3.95 3.99
N THR A 89 11.47 -5.09 3.52
CA THR A 89 12.80 -5.27 2.92
C THR A 89 12.74 -5.32 1.40
N ASP A 90 11.62 -5.80 0.83
CA ASP A 90 11.48 -6.04 -0.60
C ASP A 90 10.18 -5.43 -1.13
N LEU A 91 10.30 -4.48 -2.05
CA LEU A 91 9.21 -3.91 -2.81
C LEU A 91 9.45 -4.11 -4.31
N ASP A 92 8.66 -4.97 -4.93
CA ASP A 92 8.75 -5.31 -6.34
C ASP A 92 7.42 -5.04 -7.05
N LEU A 93 7.44 -4.09 -7.98
CA LEU A 93 6.30 -3.62 -8.75
C LEU A 93 6.59 -3.84 -10.23
N GLY A 94 6.00 -4.88 -10.82
CA GLY A 94 6.27 -5.31 -12.18
C GLY A 94 5.02 -5.41 -13.05
N ARG A 95 5.08 -4.87 -14.27
CA ARG A 95 4.00 -4.97 -15.27
C ARG A 95 2.64 -4.56 -14.70
N LEU A 96 2.57 -3.35 -14.15
CA LEU A 96 1.36 -2.77 -13.54
C LEU A 96 0.91 -1.56 -14.39
N PRO A 97 0.28 -1.79 -15.56
CA PRO A 97 -0.01 -0.73 -16.54
C PRO A 97 -0.92 0.38 -16.01
N ASN A 98 -1.83 0.09 -15.08
CA ASN A 98 -2.77 1.07 -14.53
C ASN A 98 -2.40 1.57 -13.13
N LEU A 99 -1.26 1.14 -12.57
CA LEU A 99 -0.85 1.61 -11.25
C LEU A 99 -0.50 3.09 -11.33
N MET A 100 -1.31 3.93 -10.68
CA MET A 100 -1.13 5.38 -10.65
C MET A 100 -0.26 5.80 -9.47
N SER A 101 -0.50 5.23 -8.29
CA SER A 101 0.24 5.58 -7.08
C SER A 101 0.37 4.41 -6.10
N PHE A 102 1.39 4.47 -5.23
CA PHE A 102 1.54 3.54 -4.12
C PHE A 102 0.50 3.81 -3.02
N SER A 103 0.17 5.08 -2.80
CA SER A 103 -0.72 5.55 -1.74
C SER A 103 -1.69 6.63 -2.24
N PRO A 104 -2.73 6.97 -1.46
CA PRO A 104 -3.54 8.14 -1.74
C PRO A 104 -2.70 9.42 -1.65
N VAL A 105 -3.18 10.49 -2.30
CA VAL A 105 -2.48 11.79 -2.35
C VAL A 105 -2.28 12.34 -0.93
N GLY A 106 -1.11 12.93 -0.69
CA GLY A 106 -0.75 13.53 0.59
C GLY A 106 -0.39 12.53 1.70
N TYR A 107 -0.43 11.22 1.43
CA TYR A 107 0.20 10.22 2.30
C TYR A 107 1.67 10.05 1.95
N HIS A 108 2.47 9.86 2.99
CA HIS A 108 3.90 9.70 2.91
C HIS A 108 4.27 8.34 3.52
N PHE A 109 4.80 7.43 2.70
CA PHE A 109 5.28 6.14 3.19
C PHE A 109 6.78 6.16 3.45
N VAL A 110 7.19 5.56 4.57
CA VAL A 110 8.60 5.44 4.97
C VAL A 110 8.94 3.97 5.21
N PHE A 111 10.01 3.54 4.54
CA PHE A 111 10.54 2.17 4.57
C PHE A 111 11.99 2.19 5.09
N PRO A 112 12.19 2.15 6.43
CA PRO A 112 13.54 2.25 7.01
C PRO A 112 14.41 1.01 6.79
N SER A 113 13.81 -0.13 6.39
CA SER A 113 14.53 -1.41 6.20
C SER A 113 14.54 -1.88 4.75
N LEU A 114 14.19 -1.02 3.79
CA LEU A 114 14.06 -1.44 2.39
C LEU A 114 15.45 -1.71 1.78
N GLU A 115 15.68 -2.95 1.36
CA GLU A 115 16.94 -3.40 0.75
C GLU A 115 16.80 -3.53 -0.77
N PHE A 116 15.60 -3.88 -1.24
CA PHE A 116 15.31 -4.08 -2.64
C PHE A 116 14.07 -3.29 -3.07
N LEU A 117 14.26 -2.41 -4.05
CA LEU A 117 13.19 -1.70 -4.74
C LEU A 117 13.32 -1.94 -6.24
N ASN A 118 12.30 -2.56 -6.83
CA ASN A 118 12.19 -2.71 -8.27
C ASN A 118 10.85 -2.14 -8.74
N VAL A 119 10.91 -1.28 -9.76
CA VAL A 119 9.74 -0.74 -10.44
C VAL A 119 9.99 -0.90 -11.93
N GLN A 120 9.28 -1.85 -12.55
CA GLN A 120 9.45 -2.20 -13.95
C GLN A 120 8.10 -2.22 -14.66
N ASP A 121 8.04 -1.67 -15.87
CA ASP A 121 6.83 -1.69 -16.71
C ASP A 121 5.57 -1.14 -16.00
N CYS A 122 5.73 -0.06 -15.24
CA CYS A 122 4.68 0.68 -14.54
C CYS A 122 4.53 2.11 -15.12
N PRO A 123 4.04 2.25 -16.36
CA PRO A 123 4.11 3.51 -17.13
C PRO A 123 3.32 4.69 -16.54
N ASN A 124 2.30 4.41 -15.72
CA ASN A 124 1.41 5.43 -15.15
C ASN A 124 1.78 5.80 -13.70
N LEU A 125 2.81 5.18 -13.11
CA LEU A 125 3.16 5.40 -11.71
C LEU A 125 3.74 6.80 -11.51
N THR A 126 3.13 7.59 -10.63
CA THR A 126 3.56 8.94 -10.28
C THR A 126 4.29 9.02 -8.94
N THR A 127 4.21 7.97 -8.12
CA THR A 127 4.90 7.89 -6.83
C THR A 127 6.39 8.10 -6.98
N ARG A 128 6.92 9.06 -6.23
CA ARG A 128 8.34 9.39 -6.20
C ARG A 128 9.00 8.62 -5.07
N PHE A 129 10.03 7.84 -5.43
CA PHE A 129 10.88 7.19 -4.46
C PHE A 129 12.13 8.04 -4.22
N SER A 130 12.46 8.28 -2.95
CA SER A 130 13.67 8.98 -2.55
C SER A 130 14.31 8.32 -1.32
N VAL A 131 15.57 8.64 -1.05
CA VAL A 131 16.32 8.11 0.10
C VAL A 131 16.78 9.30 0.93
N ASP A 132 16.55 9.25 2.23
CA ASP A 132 16.95 10.31 3.16
C ASP A 132 18.38 10.10 3.73
N SER A 133 18.78 10.99 4.64
CA SER A 133 20.09 10.89 5.32
C SER A 133 20.21 9.70 6.27
N GLU A 134 19.09 9.12 6.70
CA GLU A 134 19.04 7.95 7.57
C GLU A 134 18.97 6.63 6.78
N GLN A 135 19.07 6.70 5.44
CA GLN A 135 18.93 5.59 4.51
C GLN A 135 17.53 4.98 4.47
N SER A 136 16.52 5.69 4.97
CA SER A 136 15.12 5.29 4.80
C SER A 136 14.67 5.61 3.38
N VAL A 137 13.84 4.73 2.81
CA VAL A 137 13.21 4.97 1.51
C VAL A 137 11.84 5.61 1.71
N HIS A 138 11.57 6.69 0.98
CA HIS A 138 10.35 7.47 1.04
C HIS A 138 9.55 7.24 -0.23
N ALA A 139 8.23 7.06 -0.12
CA ALA A 139 7.31 7.01 -1.24
C ALA A 139 6.20 8.06 -1.06
N GLU A 140 6.13 9.01 -1.98
CA GLU A 140 5.25 10.17 -1.92
C GLU A 140 4.54 10.39 -3.25
N THR A 141 3.26 10.78 -3.20
CA THR A 141 2.44 11.14 -4.37
C THR A 141 1.80 12.51 -4.18
#